data_AF-A0A3B6EFA8-F1
#
_entry.id   AF-A0A3B6EFA8-F1
#
_cell.length_a   1.000
_cell.length_b   1.000
_cell.length_c   1.000
_cell.angle_alpha   90.00
_cell.angle_beta   90.00
_cell.angle_gamma   90.00
#
_symmetry.space_group_name_H-M   'P 1'
#
loop_
_entity.id
_entity.type
_entity.pdbx_description
1 polymer ?
#
loop_
_entity_poly.entity_id
_entity_poly.type
_entity_poly.pdbx_seq_one_letter_code
_entity_poly.pdbx_strand_id
1 'polypeptide(L)'
;MLPPICTIPLTFPLPNPAFTKPSLRHHLRSPSLLATFSSAAAGRACGIAGRWMGSVRASPSEAGGWAVAAAGKEGVEMERLVAVAQSAADAAGEVLRKYFRQRFEIIDKEDHSPVTIADREAEEAMTSVILKSFPTHAVFGEENGWRCAEKSADYVWVLDPIDGTKSFITGKPLFGTLIALLHNGKPVMGIIDQPILRERWVGVDGKKTTLNGQEISVRPCNVLAQAYLYTTSPHLFEGDAEDAFIRVRDKVKVPLYGCDCYAYALLASGFVDLVVESGLKPYDFLSLVPVIEGAGGSITDWEGNKLHWPVSSESQPTSFNVVAAGDSRVHGQALAALRWR
;
A
#
# COMPACT_ATOMS: atom_id res chain seq x y z
N MET A 1 32.76 -44.23 -36.11
CA MET A 1 31.49 -44.98 -36.18
C MET A 1 30.58 -44.43 -35.09
N LEU A 2 29.58 -43.65 -35.49
CA LEU A 2 28.49 -43.16 -34.63
C LEU A 2 27.29 -44.12 -34.79
N PRO A 3 26.51 -44.42 -33.73
CA PRO A 3 25.25 -45.14 -33.90
C PRO A 3 24.13 -44.18 -34.35
N PRO A 4 23.09 -44.68 -35.06
CA PRO A 4 22.09 -43.84 -35.70
C PRO A 4 20.96 -43.42 -34.75
N ILE A 5 20.39 -42.26 -35.08
CA ILE A 5 19.25 -41.60 -34.43
C ILE A 5 17.98 -42.42 -34.67
N CYS A 6 17.26 -42.77 -33.59
CA CYS A 6 15.96 -43.39 -33.64
C CYS A 6 14.87 -42.32 -33.53
N THR A 7 14.19 -42.02 -34.63
CA THR A 7 13.00 -41.15 -34.67
C THR A 7 11.74 -41.97 -34.40
N ILE A 8 11.08 -41.71 -33.27
CA ILE A 8 9.74 -42.24 -32.95
C ILE A 8 8.71 -41.13 -33.24
N PRO A 9 7.68 -41.37 -34.06
CA PRO A 9 6.58 -40.41 -34.21
C PRO A 9 5.59 -40.58 -33.06
N LEU A 10 5.43 -39.55 -32.23
CA LEU A 10 4.35 -39.46 -31.24
C LEU A 10 3.08 -38.95 -31.92
N THR A 11 2.14 -39.85 -32.21
CA THR A 11 0.76 -39.52 -32.56
C THR A 11 -0.04 -39.24 -31.29
N PHE A 12 -0.52 -38.01 -31.11
CA PHE A 12 -1.48 -37.64 -30.06
C PHE A 12 -2.92 -37.89 -30.55
N PRO A 13 -3.77 -38.60 -29.79
CA PRO A 13 -5.21 -38.58 -30.04
C PRO A 13 -5.84 -37.34 -29.38
N LEU A 14 -6.65 -36.60 -30.14
CA LEU A 14 -7.48 -35.49 -29.65
C LEU A 14 -8.63 -36.00 -28.78
N PRO A 15 -8.99 -35.33 -27.67
CA PRO A 15 -10.17 -35.67 -26.89
C PRO A 15 -11.47 -35.11 -27.52
N ASN A 16 -12.47 -35.97 -27.53
CA ASN A 16 -13.85 -35.77 -28.01
C ASN A 16 -14.65 -34.83 -27.08
N PRO A 17 -15.41 -33.83 -27.58
CA PRO A 17 -16.24 -32.97 -26.73
C PRO A 17 -17.67 -33.50 -26.66
N ALA A 18 -18.05 -34.11 -25.54
CA ALA A 18 -19.45 -34.40 -25.23
C ALA A 18 -19.73 -34.12 -23.75
N PHE A 19 -20.14 -32.89 -23.44
CA PHE A 19 -20.84 -32.59 -22.19
C PHE A 19 -22.14 -31.85 -22.52
N THR A 20 -23.23 -32.56 -22.26
CA THR A 20 -24.61 -32.14 -22.36
C THR A 20 -24.96 -31.16 -21.23
N LYS A 21 -25.57 -30.03 -21.58
CA LYS A 21 -26.13 -29.06 -20.62
C LYS A 21 -27.45 -29.58 -20.04
N PRO A 22 -27.71 -29.42 -18.72
CA PRO A 22 -29.06 -29.47 -18.19
C PRO A 22 -29.74 -28.09 -18.32
N SER A 23 -30.93 -28.10 -18.91
CA SER A 23 -31.84 -26.95 -19.02
C SER A 23 -32.50 -26.65 -17.67
N LEU A 24 -32.33 -25.44 -17.15
CA LEU A 24 -33.16 -24.90 -16.06
C LEU A 24 -34.18 -23.90 -16.63
N ARG A 25 -35.46 -24.27 -16.50
CA ARG A 25 -36.61 -23.43 -16.82
C ARG A 25 -36.77 -22.38 -15.72
N HIS A 26 -36.67 -21.10 -16.07
CA HIS A 26 -37.10 -20.00 -15.20
C HIS A 26 -38.59 -19.73 -15.37
N HIS A 27 -39.36 -19.90 -14.29
CA HIS A 27 -40.72 -19.41 -14.18
C HIS A 27 -40.72 -17.90 -13.93
N LEU A 28 -41.25 -17.15 -14.89
CA LEU A 28 -41.72 -15.77 -14.74
C LEU A 28 -42.91 -15.73 -13.78
N ARG A 29 -42.82 -14.93 -12.71
CA ARG A 29 -43.99 -14.29 -12.08
C ARG A 29 -43.60 -12.93 -11.50
N SER A 30 -44.05 -11.88 -12.19
CA SER A 30 -44.44 -10.59 -11.58
C SER A 30 -45.94 -10.69 -11.23
N PRO A 31 -46.44 -9.93 -10.25
CA PRO A 31 -46.97 -8.61 -10.62
C PRO A 31 -46.76 -7.48 -9.60
N SER A 32 -46.74 -6.29 -10.19
CA SER A 32 -47.00 -4.93 -9.71
C SER A 32 -47.89 -4.75 -8.48
N LEU A 33 -47.55 -3.73 -7.66
CA LEU A 33 -48.53 -2.88 -6.98
C LEU A 33 -48.04 -1.41 -6.90
N LEU A 34 -49.01 -0.52 -7.09
CA LEU A 34 -48.91 0.92 -7.33
C LEU A 34 -48.64 1.77 -6.07
N ALA A 35 -47.88 2.85 -6.33
CA ALA A 35 -48.02 4.24 -5.89
C ALA A 35 -48.65 4.59 -4.53
N THR A 36 -47.98 5.50 -3.80
CA THR A 36 -48.53 6.85 -3.52
C THR A 36 -47.43 7.80 -3.04
N PHE A 37 -47.49 9.03 -3.54
CA PHE A 37 -46.72 10.20 -3.14
C PHE A 37 -47.24 10.76 -1.79
N SER A 38 -46.36 11.40 -1.02
CA SER A 38 -46.73 12.64 -0.33
C SER A 38 -45.49 13.50 -0.08
N SER A 39 -45.51 14.71 -0.66
CA SER A 39 -44.63 15.83 -0.35
C SER A 39 -45.09 16.55 0.92
N ALA A 40 -44.17 17.12 1.68
CA ALA A 40 -44.43 18.34 2.43
C ALA A 40 -43.14 19.13 2.62
N ALA A 41 -43.14 20.35 2.08
CA ALA A 41 -42.15 21.39 2.28
C ALA A 41 -42.63 22.38 3.38
N ALA A 42 -41.77 23.38 3.64
CA ALA A 42 -41.93 24.54 4.51
C ALA A 42 -41.60 24.27 5.99
N GLY A 43 -40.70 25.00 6.65
CA GLY A 43 -40.23 26.36 6.42
C GLY A 43 -40.52 27.18 7.67
N ARG A 44 -39.53 27.92 8.19
CA ARG A 44 -39.70 29.25 8.79
C ARG A 44 -38.37 29.83 9.24
N ALA A 45 -38.23 31.11 8.93
CA ALA A 45 -37.16 32.00 9.29
C ALA A 45 -37.54 32.89 10.49
N CYS A 46 -36.52 33.62 10.94
CA CYS A 46 -36.55 34.97 11.51
C CYS A 46 -36.72 35.12 13.04
N GLY A 47 -35.81 35.90 13.62
CA GLY A 47 -35.81 36.35 15.01
C GLY A 47 -34.60 37.25 15.29
N ILE A 48 -34.77 38.54 15.01
CA ILE A 48 -33.81 39.66 15.18
C ILE A 48 -33.63 40.03 16.66
N ALA A 49 -32.41 40.45 17.05
CA ALA A 49 -32.10 41.66 17.84
C ALA A 49 -30.95 41.44 18.85
N GLY A 50 -29.95 42.32 18.84
CA GLY A 50 -28.94 42.36 19.91
C GLY A 50 -27.65 43.08 19.56
N ARG A 51 -27.73 44.38 19.29
CA ARG A 51 -26.60 45.29 19.08
C ARG A 51 -25.86 45.51 20.41
N TRP A 52 -24.57 45.16 20.48
CA TRP A 52 -23.62 45.73 21.44
C TRP A 52 -22.33 46.10 20.70
N MET A 53 -22.07 47.41 20.60
CA MET A 53 -20.77 47.94 20.22
C MET A 53 -19.87 47.90 21.45
N GLY A 54 -18.93 46.95 21.47
CA GLY A 54 -17.78 46.96 22.35
C GLY A 54 -16.53 46.93 21.49
N SER A 55 -15.91 48.09 21.28
CA SER A 55 -14.56 48.17 20.70
C SER A 55 -13.59 47.64 21.75
N VAL A 56 -13.23 46.36 21.64
CA VAL A 56 -12.04 45.82 22.29
C VAL A 56 -10.96 45.80 21.22
N ARG A 57 -10.04 46.77 21.26
CA ARG A 57 -8.74 46.62 20.61
C ARG A 57 -8.03 45.48 21.34
N ALA A 58 -8.11 44.27 20.77
CA ALA A 58 -7.19 43.22 21.12
C ALA A 58 -5.81 43.64 20.60
N SER A 59 -4.90 43.93 21.52
CA SER A 59 -3.47 43.90 21.25
C SER A 59 -3.11 42.51 20.72
N PRO A 60 -2.26 42.37 19.69
CA PRO A 60 -1.78 41.06 19.28
C PRO A 60 -1.02 40.45 20.46
N SER A 61 -1.49 39.34 20.98
CA SER A 61 -0.71 38.56 21.93
C SER A 61 0.50 37.99 21.18
N GLU A 62 1.69 38.18 21.73
CA GLU A 62 2.96 37.65 21.22
C GLU A 62 2.96 36.11 21.10
N ALA A 63 1.99 35.43 21.72
CA ALA A 63 1.73 34.00 21.60
C ALA A 63 1.36 33.54 20.17
N GLY A 64 0.83 34.42 19.32
CA GLY A 64 0.49 34.08 17.93
C GLY A 64 1.70 33.99 17.00
N GLY A 65 2.79 34.70 17.30
CA GLY A 65 4.00 34.72 16.46
C GLY A 65 4.82 33.44 16.56
N TRP A 66 4.87 32.83 17.75
CA TRP A 66 5.61 31.59 17.96
C TRP A 66 4.94 30.37 17.34
N ALA A 67 3.61 30.28 17.38
CA ALA A 67 2.87 29.17 16.76
C ALA A 67 2.99 29.18 15.22
N VAL A 68 2.90 30.36 14.59
CA VAL A 68 3.07 30.49 13.13
C VAL A 68 4.52 30.24 12.72
N ALA A 69 5.51 30.71 13.50
CA ALA A 69 6.92 30.44 13.23
C ALA A 69 7.31 28.97 13.45
N ALA A 70 6.75 28.29 14.45
CA ALA A 70 6.95 26.87 14.69
C ALA A 70 6.33 26.01 13.57
N ALA A 71 5.08 26.29 13.19
CA ALA A 71 4.43 25.62 12.06
C ALA A 71 5.18 25.85 10.73
N GLY A 72 5.73 27.05 10.53
CA GLY A 72 6.59 27.36 9.38
C GLY A 72 7.90 26.56 9.38
N LYS A 73 8.52 26.36 10.55
CA LYS A 73 9.74 25.53 10.67
C LYS A 73 9.45 24.04 10.47
N GLU A 74 8.37 23.53 11.03
CA GLU A 74 7.94 22.13 10.86
C GLU A 74 7.60 21.83 9.39
N GLY A 75 6.94 22.77 8.70
CA GLY A 75 6.64 22.65 7.27
C GLY A 75 7.91 22.57 6.40
N VAL A 76 8.89 23.44 6.68
CA VAL A 76 10.19 23.44 5.96
C VAL A 76 10.99 22.17 6.21
N GLU A 77 11.00 21.65 7.44
CA GLU A 77 11.69 20.39 7.74
C GLU A 77 11.04 19.19 7.04
N MET A 78 9.70 19.13 7.02
CA MET A 78 8.98 18.07 6.31
C MET A 78 9.21 18.13 4.79
N GLU A 79 9.29 19.32 4.19
CA GLU A 79 9.65 19.46 2.78
C GLU A 79 11.06 18.93 2.48
N ARG A 80 12.01 19.17 3.39
CA ARG A 80 13.37 18.62 3.29
C ARG A 80 13.37 17.09 3.42
N LEU A 81 12.61 16.53 4.36
CA LEU A 81 12.45 15.07 4.52
C LEU A 81 11.90 14.43 3.24
N VAL A 82 10.84 15.02 2.66
CA VAL A 82 10.25 14.57 1.39
C VAL A 82 11.24 14.64 0.24
N ALA A 83 12.02 15.73 0.12
CA ALA A 83 13.02 15.87 -0.94
C ALA A 83 14.12 14.81 -0.85
N VAL A 84 14.57 14.48 0.37
CA VAL A 84 15.56 13.41 0.61
C VAL A 84 14.96 12.04 0.30
N ALA A 85 13.71 11.78 0.69
CA ALA A 85 13.02 10.53 0.37
C ALA A 85 12.89 10.31 -1.14
N GLN A 86 12.55 11.35 -1.90
CA GLN A 86 12.49 11.29 -3.35
C GLN A 86 13.88 11.04 -3.97
N SER A 87 14.92 11.68 -3.43
CA SER A 87 16.31 11.45 -3.87
C SER A 87 16.78 10.03 -3.58
N ALA A 88 16.37 9.46 -2.45
CA ALA A 88 16.63 8.05 -2.12
C ALA A 88 15.92 7.11 -3.10
N ALA A 89 14.63 7.35 -3.40
CA ALA A 89 13.90 6.59 -4.41
C ALA A 89 14.53 6.69 -5.81
N ASP A 90 15.03 7.87 -6.19
CA ASP A 90 15.75 8.06 -7.46
C ASP A 90 17.02 7.20 -7.50
N ALA A 91 17.81 7.20 -6.42
CA ALA A 91 19.03 6.41 -6.30
C ALA A 91 18.75 4.90 -6.37
N ALA A 92 17.73 4.40 -5.65
CA ALA A 92 17.29 3.02 -5.74
C ALA A 92 16.86 2.67 -7.18
N GLY A 93 16.02 3.51 -7.79
CA GLY A 93 15.54 3.28 -9.15
C GLY A 93 16.66 3.21 -10.19
N GLU A 94 17.73 4.00 -10.04
CA GLU A 94 18.91 3.93 -10.90
C GLU A 94 19.65 2.59 -10.79
N VAL A 95 19.76 2.04 -9.59
CA VAL A 95 20.33 0.71 -9.35
C VAL A 95 19.43 -0.35 -9.96
N LEU A 96 18.16 -0.39 -9.56
CA LEU A 96 17.22 -1.47 -9.93
C LEU A 96 17.00 -1.56 -11.45
N ARG A 97 16.97 -0.43 -12.16
CA ARG A 97 16.88 -0.41 -13.64
C ARG A 97 18.08 -1.08 -14.34
N LYS A 98 19.27 -1.11 -13.71
CA LYS A 98 20.45 -1.81 -14.27
C LYS A 98 20.27 -3.32 -14.22
N TYR A 99 19.62 -3.84 -13.18
CA TYR A 99 19.46 -5.27 -12.92
C TYR A 99 18.17 -5.87 -13.51
N PHE A 100 17.09 -5.09 -13.60
CA PHE A 100 15.80 -5.59 -14.07
C PHE A 100 15.87 -6.13 -15.51
N ARG A 101 15.35 -7.35 -15.72
CA ARG A 101 15.35 -8.09 -17.01
C ARG A 101 16.73 -8.33 -17.63
N GLN A 102 17.80 -8.21 -16.87
CA GLN A 102 19.11 -8.68 -17.32
C GLN A 102 19.18 -10.21 -17.24
N ARG A 103 19.86 -10.82 -18.21
CA ARG A 103 20.14 -12.25 -18.20
C ARG A 103 21.39 -12.49 -17.35
N PHE A 104 21.19 -13.04 -16.16
CA PHE A 104 22.29 -13.53 -15.34
C PHE A 104 22.31 -15.06 -15.40
N GLU A 105 23.50 -15.65 -15.41
CA GLU A 105 23.63 -17.06 -15.08
C GLU A 105 23.24 -17.22 -13.61
N ILE A 106 22.15 -17.94 -13.35
CA ILE A 106 21.78 -18.31 -11.98
C ILE A 106 22.85 -19.30 -11.52
N ILE A 107 23.91 -18.77 -10.91
CA ILE A 107 24.92 -19.59 -10.26
C ILE A 107 24.35 -19.91 -8.89
N ASP A 108 23.89 -21.16 -8.72
CA ASP A 108 23.46 -21.74 -7.43
C ASP A 108 24.66 -21.88 -6.48
N LYS A 109 25.15 -20.75 -5.99
CA LYS A 109 26.04 -20.67 -4.85
C LYS A 109 25.48 -19.60 -3.92
N GLU A 110 25.05 -20.05 -2.75
CA GLU A 110 24.75 -19.30 -1.53
C GLU A 110 24.51 -17.79 -1.76
N ASP A 111 23.24 -17.44 -1.95
CA ASP A 111 22.69 -16.09 -1.78
C ASP A 111 23.24 -14.95 -2.67
N HIS A 112 23.78 -15.28 -3.84
CA HIS A 112 24.22 -14.27 -4.83
C HIS A 112 23.28 -14.13 -6.03
N SER A 113 21.97 -14.26 -5.78
CA SER A 113 21.01 -14.04 -6.85
C SER A 113 21.08 -12.58 -7.32
N PRO A 114 20.81 -12.29 -8.60
CA PRO A 114 20.81 -10.91 -9.08
C PRO A 114 19.81 -10.01 -8.38
N VAL A 115 18.72 -10.58 -7.85
CA VAL A 115 17.76 -9.83 -7.03
C VAL A 115 18.39 -9.49 -5.67
N THR A 116 19.11 -10.40 -5.01
CA THR A 116 19.83 -10.11 -3.76
C THR A 116 20.87 -9.00 -3.95
N ILE A 117 21.62 -9.03 -5.06
CA ILE A 117 22.62 -7.99 -5.37
C ILE A 117 21.93 -6.64 -5.62
N ALA A 118 20.87 -6.64 -6.44
CA ALA A 118 20.12 -5.43 -6.76
C ALA A 118 19.50 -4.81 -5.49
N ASP A 119 18.95 -5.64 -4.62
CA ASP A 119 18.32 -5.24 -3.37
C ASP A 119 19.33 -4.55 -2.43
N ARG A 120 20.43 -5.24 -2.12
CA ARG A 120 21.50 -4.71 -1.27
C ARG A 120 22.13 -3.43 -1.81
N GLU A 121 22.38 -3.35 -3.12
CA GLU A 121 22.93 -2.13 -3.73
C GLU A 121 21.94 -0.96 -3.69
N ALA A 122 20.65 -1.22 -3.87
CA ALA A 122 19.62 -0.19 -3.81
C ALA A 122 19.40 0.28 -2.35
N GLU A 123 19.39 -0.63 -1.37
CA GLU A 123 19.31 -0.27 0.05
C GLU A 123 20.49 0.62 0.47
N GLU A 124 21.70 0.28 0.05
CA GLU A 124 22.89 1.05 0.39
C GLU A 124 22.89 2.44 -0.28
N ALA A 125 22.41 2.53 -1.52
CA ALA A 125 22.25 3.81 -2.22
C ALA A 125 21.25 4.72 -1.50
N MET A 126 20.09 4.18 -1.08
CA MET A 126 19.10 4.93 -0.29
C MET A 126 19.68 5.37 1.06
N THR A 127 20.31 4.44 1.77
CA THR A 127 20.88 4.68 3.10
C THR A 127 21.95 5.75 3.06
N SER A 128 22.83 5.72 2.05
CA SER A 128 23.84 6.74 1.83
C SER A 128 23.23 8.15 1.64
N VAL A 129 22.15 8.26 0.87
CA VAL A 129 21.43 9.54 0.66
C VAL A 129 20.81 10.04 1.97
N ILE A 130 20.16 9.14 2.71
CA ILE A 130 19.46 9.44 3.97
C ILE A 130 20.46 9.88 5.05
N LEU A 131 21.44 9.04 5.39
CA LEU A 131 22.35 9.29 6.52
C LEU A 131 23.34 10.44 6.25
N LYS A 132 23.65 10.73 4.98
CA LYS A 132 24.39 11.95 4.63
C LYS A 132 23.57 13.22 4.91
N SER A 133 22.26 13.16 4.71
CA SER A 133 21.36 14.29 4.90
C SER A 133 20.92 14.45 6.36
N PHE A 134 20.77 13.33 7.06
CA PHE A 134 20.31 13.23 8.43
C PHE A 134 21.14 12.22 9.25
N PRO A 135 22.35 12.60 9.70
CA PRO A 135 23.26 11.69 10.42
C PRO A 135 22.73 11.17 11.76
N THR A 136 21.73 11.82 12.34
CA THR A 136 21.09 11.45 13.62
C THR A 136 19.87 10.54 13.44
N HIS A 137 19.44 10.28 12.20
CA HIS A 137 18.34 9.36 11.93
C HIS A 137 18.82 7.93 11.90
N ALA A 138 17.91 6.99 12.16
CA ALA A 138 18.17 5.56 11.96
C ALA A 138 17.58 5.07 10.64
N VAL A 139 18.14 3.99 10.10
CA VAL A 139 17.60 3.23 8.98
C VAL A 139 17.33 1.81 9.45
N PHE A 140 16.22 1.22 9.02
CA PHE A 140 15.90 -0.18 9.17
C PHE A 140 15.57 -0.77 7.80
N GLY A 141 16.46 -1.62 7.29
CA GLY A 141 16.26 -2.30 6.00
C GLY A 141 15.96 -3.79 6.16
N GLU A 142 15.41 -4.41 5.13
CA GLU A 142 15.24 -5.87 5.07
C GLU A 142 16.59 -6.59 5.19
N GLU A 143 17.61 -6.11 4.46
CA GLU A 143 18.89 -6.81 4.32
C GLU A 143 19.83 -6.56 5.50
N ASN A 144 19.91 -5.30 5.96
CA ASN A 144 20.91 -4.89 6.97
C ASN A 144 20.32 -4.61 8.36
N GLY A 145 19.00 -4.73 8.53
CA GLY A 145 18.33 -4.43 9.78
C GLY A 145 18.58 -3.00 10.26
N TRP A 146 18.70 -2.83 11.58
CA TRP A 146 18.88 -1.51 12.21
C TRP A 146 20.30 -0.94 12.03
N ARG A 147 20.37 0.30 11.53
CA ARG A 147 21.59 1.10 11.42
C ARG A 147 21.36 2.50 11.97
N CYS A 148 22.12 2.89 12.97
CA CYS A 148 22.12 4.24 13.53
C CYS A 148 23.51 4.57 14.10
N ALA A 149 23.93 5.83 14.00
CA ALA A 149 25.16 6.29 14.66
C ALA A 149 25.00 6.38 16.18
N GLU A 150 23.76 6.56 16.65
CA GLU A 150 23.39 6.68 18.07
C GLU A 150 22.64 5.43 18.55
N LYS A 151 22.40 5.34 19.87
CA LYS A 151 21.67 4.21 20.49
C LYS A 151 20.16 4.24 20.20
N SER A 152 19.62 5.40 19.86
CA SER A 152 18.20 5.64 19.60
C SER A 152 18.06 6.78 18.60
N ALA A 153 16.95 6.82 17.87
CA ALA A 153 16.61 7.92 16.97
C ALA A 153 15.10 8.19 17.02
N ASP A 154 14.71 9.46 17.03
CA ASP A 154 13.31 9.87 16.96
C ASP A 154 12.72 9.60 15.57
N TYR A 155 13.56 9.71 14.55
CA TYR A 155 13.23 9.44 13.15
C TYR A 155 13.91 8.17 12.66
N VAL A 156 13.10 7.27 12.12
CA VAL A 156 13.56 5.99 11.57
C VAL A 156 13.03 5.80 10.16
N TRP A 157 13.93 5.54 9.22
CA TRP A 157 13.60 5.25 7.83
C TRP A 157 13.48 3.73 7.68
N VAL A 158 12.33 3.23 7.27
CA VAL A 158 12.14 1.80 7.01
C VAL A 158 12.10 1.59 5.50
N LEU A 159 12.96 0.70 5.02
CA LEU A 159 13.24 0.54 3.59
C LEU A 159 12.99 -0.90 3.14
N ASP A 160 12.34 -1.03 2.00
CA ASP A 160 12.34 -2.24 1.18
C ASP A 160 12.68 -1.80 -0.26
N PRO A 161 13.87 -2.16 -0.78
CA PRO A 161 14.26 -1.80 -2.13
C PRO A 161 13.41 -2.48 -3.21
N ILE A 162 12.97 -3.73 -3.01
CA ILE A 162 12.24 -4.54 -3.99
C ILE A 162 11.09 -5.32 -3.32
N ASP A 163 10.01 -4.62 -3.01
CA ASP A 163 8.74 -5.28 -2.66
C ASP A 163 8.15 -5.93 -3.92
N GLY A 164 7.92 -7.25 -3.85
CA GLY A 164 7.57 -8.07 -5.00
C GLY A 164 8.78 -8.67 -5.73
N THR A 165 9.75 -9.21 -4.99
CA THR A 165 10.94 -9.91 -5.53
C THR A 165 10.61 -10.93 -6.63
N LYS A 166 9.50 -11.66 -6.54
CA LYS A 166 9.06 -12.61 -7.59
C LYS A 166 8.66 -11.90 -8.88
N SER A 167 8.00 -10.76 -8.78
CA SER A 167 7.70 -9.89 -9.93
C SER A 167 8.99 -9.38 -10.56
N PHE A 168 9.98 -8.96 -9.76
CA PHE A 168 11.29 -8.53 -10.25
C PHE A 168 12.03 -9.64 -11.02
N ILE A 169 12.20 -10.82 -10.41
CA ILE A 169 12.92 -11.97 -10.99
C ILE A 169 12.28 -12.42 -12.31
N THR A 170 10.95 -12.45 -12.37
CA THR A 170 10.21 -12.89 -13.57
C THR A 170 10.06 -11.80 -14.64
N GLY A 171 10.61 -10.60 -14.39
CA GLY A 171 10.56 -9.49 -15.33
C GLY A 171 9.21 -8.80 -15.43
N LYS A 172 8.33 -8.95 -14.43
CA LYS A 172 7.07 -8.22 -14.31
C LYS A 172 7.31 -6.86 -13.66
N PRO A 173 7.04 -5.73 -14.33
CA PRO A 173 7.38 -4.39 -13.84
C PRO A 173 6.33 -3.85 -12.84
N LEU A 174 5.91 -4.68 -11.88
CA LEU A 174 4.92 -4.33 -10.84
C LEU A 174 5.44 -4.57 -9.41
N PHE A 175 6.76 -4.80 -9.25
CA PHE A 175 7.43 -4.62 -7.97
C PHE A 175 7.54 -3.13 -7.63
N GLY A 176 7.85 -2.75 -6.39
CA GLY A 176 8.07 -1.37 -6.01
C GLY A 176 9.18 -1.21 -4.97
N THR A 177 9.74 0.00 -4.90
CA THR A 177 10.60 0.41 -3.79
C THR A 177 9.75 1.14 -2.75
N LEU A 178 9.83 0.70 -1.50
CA LEU A 178 9.08 1.23 -0.37
C LEU A 178 10.00 2.00 0.56
N ILE A 179 9.60 3.23 0.89
CA ILE A 179 10.32 4.09 1.84
C ILE A 179 9.30 4.63 2.83
N ALA A 180 9.42 4.27 4.09
CA ALA A 180 8.64 4.86 5.17
C ALA A 180 9.56 5.73 6.05
N LEU A 181 9.03 6.85 6.52
CA LEU A 181 9.64 7.61 7.62
C LEU A 181 8.72 7.53 8.83
N LEU A 182 9.25 7.02 9.93
CA LEU A 182 8.59 6.99 11.22
C LEU A 182 9.11 8.14 12.08
N HIS A 183 8.22 8.82 12.79
CA HIS A 183 8.55 9.74 13.86
C HIS A 183 7.94 9.20 15.16
N ASN A 184 8.78 8.86 16.14
CA ASN A 184 8.37 8.19 17.39
C ASN A 184 7.50 6.94 17.15
N GLY A 185 7.89 6.12 16.16
CA GLY A 185 7.19 4.88 15.82
C GLY A 185 5.90 5.04 15.01
N LYS A 186 5.47 6.27 14.68
CA LYS A 186 4.33 6.54 13.80
C LYS A 186 4.81 6.80 12.37
N PRO A 187 4.31 6.12 11.33
CA PRO A 187 4.56 6.49 9.94
C PRO A 187 4.02 7.89 9.66
N VAL A 188 4.90 8.81 9.29
CA VAL A 188 4.55 10.21 8.95
C VAL A 188 4.72 10.52 7.47
N MET A 189 5.47 9.68 6.74
CA MET A 189 5.64 9.77 5.30
C MET A 189 5.87 8.37 4.72
N GLY A 190 5.38 8.16 3.50
CA GLY A 190 5.53 6.93 2.74
C GLY A 190 5.72 7.19 1.25
N ILE A 191 6.60 6.43 0.60
CA ILE A 191 6.78 6.40 -0.84
C ILE A 191 6.58 4.96 -1.34
N ILE A 192 5.83 4.82 -2.43
CA ILE A 192 5.82 3.65 -3.30
C ILE A 192 6.36 4.11 -4.65
N ASP A 193 7.51 3.60 -5.07
CA ASP A 193 8.12 3.94 -6.37
C ASP A 193 8.16 2.71 -7.29
N GLN A 194 7.59 2.83 -8.48
CA GLN A 194 7.78 1.87 -9.56
C GLN A 194 8.85 2.42 -10.53
N PRO A 195 10.12 2.00 -10.44
CA PRO A 195 11.23 2.66 -11.13
C PRO A 195 11.29 2.42 -12.64
N ILE A 196 10.58 1.39 -13.15
CA ILE A 196 10.49 1.05 -14.57
C ILE A 196 9.35 1.85 -15.24
N LEU A 197 8.18 1.88 -14.61
CA LEU A 197 7.00 2.62 -15.08
C LEU A 197 7.12 4.13 -14.79
N ARG A 198 8.02 4.52 -13.88
CA ARG A 198 8.23 5.90 -13.41
C ARG A 198 6.96 6.47 -12.78
N GLU A 199 6.37 5.68 -11.89
CA GLU A 199 5.21 6.07 -11.11
C GLU A 199 5.62 6.12 -9.63
N ARG A 200 5.39 7.27 -9.00
CA ARG A 200 5.75 7.51 -7.60
C ARG A 200 4.56 8.04 -6.83
N TRP A 201 4.12 7.24 -5.86
CA TRP A 201 3.13 7.65 -4.86
C TRP A 201 3.85 8.21 -3.65
N VAL A 202 3.41 9.36 -3.16
CA VAL A 202 3.97 10.02 -1.98
C VAL A 202 2.83 10.39 -1.04
N GLY A 203 2.81 9.78 0.14
CA GLY A 203 1.90 10.10 1.24
C GLY A 203 2.66 10.82 2.35
N VAL A 204 2.08 11.89 2.89
CA VAL A 204 2.65 12.66 4.00
C VAL A 204 1.52 13.00 4.97
N ASP A 205 1.73 12.80 6.26
CA ASP A 205 0.72 13.10 7.29
C ASP A 205 0.24 14.56 7.16
N GLY A 206 -1.08 14.75 7.17
CA GLY A 206 -1.72 16.05 6.97
C GLY A 206 -1.74 16.60 5.53
N LYS A 207 -1.20 15.88 4.52
CA LYS A 207 -1.28 16.25 3.11
C LYS A 207 -2.03 15.17 2.30
N LYS A 208 -2.58 15.57 1.15
CA LYS A 208 -3.12 14.60 0.21
C LYS A 208 -2.01 13.82 -0.47
N THR A 209 -2.22 12.53 -0.65
CA THR A 209 -1.31 11.68 -1.42
C THR A 209 -1.24 12.15 -2.86
N THR A 210 -0.04 12.11 -3.43
CA THR A 210 0.18 12.41 -4.85
C THR A 210 0.74 11.23 -5.61
N LEU A 211 0.35 11.08 -6.88
CA LEU A 211 1.01 10.26 -7.89
C LEU A 211 1.71 11.19 -8.88
N ASN A 212 3.04 11.10 -8.99
CA ASN A 212 3.85 11.94 -9.88
C ASN A 212 3.54 13.45 -9.70
N GLY A 213 3.34 13.86 -8.45
CA GLY A 213 3.04 15.25 -8.07
C GLY A 213 1.58 15.70 -8.27
N GLN A 214 0.70 14.83 -8.77
CA GLN A 214 -0.74 15.12 -8.90
C GLN A 214 -1.49 14.49 -7.73
N GLU A 215 -2.37 15.26 -7.06
CA GLU A 215 -3.23 14.73 -6.00
C GLU A 215 -4.10 13.57 -6.52
N ILE A 216 -4.19 12.51 -5.73
CA ILE A 216 -5.06 11.36 -6.01
C ILE A 216 -6.06 11.16 -4.87
N SER A 217 -7.06 10.32 -5.13
CA SER A 217 -8.06 9.93 -4.15
C SER A 217 -8.52 8.52 -4.43
N VAL A 218 -8.82 7.80 -3.36
CA VAL A 218 -9.60 6.57 -3.41
C VAL A 218 -10.99 6.83 -4.02
N ARG A 219 -11.66 5.77 -4.47
CA ARG A 219 -13.05 5.83 -4.97
C ARG A 219 -14.05 5.30 -3.93
N PRO A 220 -15.30 5.78 -3.94
CA PRO A 220 -16.35 5.22 -3.09
C PRO A 220 -16.76 3.82 -3.55
N CYS A 221 -17.02 2.94 -2.59
CA CYS A 221 -17.62 1.63 -2.82
C CYS A 221 -18.51 1.28 -1.61
N ASN A 222 -19.81 1.09 -1.85
CA ASN A 222 -20.77 1.00 -0.74
C ASN A 222 -20.89 -0.41 -0.15
N VAL A 223 -20.67 -1.45 -0.98
CA VAL A 223 -20.96 -2.84 -0.62
C VAL A 223 -19.83 -3.77 -1.07
N LEU A 224 -19.47 -4.72 -0.21
CA LEU A 224 -18.36 -5.65 -0.46
C LEU A 224 -18.53 -6.43 -1.78
N ALA A 225 -19.75 -6.82 -2.12
CA ALA A 225 -20.09 -7.53 -3.37
C ALA A 225 -19.81 -6.74 -4.66
N GLN A 226 -19.50 -5.45 -4.58
CA GLN A 226 -19.08 -4.63 -5.72
C GLN A 226 -17.56 -4.35 -5.74
N ALA A 227 -16.83 -4.72 -4.68
CA ALA A 227 -15.42 -4.43 -4.53
C ALA A 227 -14.56 -5.31 -5.46
N TYR A 228 -13.60 -4.69 -6.13
CA TYR A 228 -12.46 -5.35 -6.75
C TYR A 228 -11.39 -5.57 -5.69
N LEU A 229 -11.10 -6.83 -5.40
CA LEU A 229 -10.13 -7.25 -4.40
C LEU A 229 -8.81 -7.60 -5.07
N TYR A 230 -7.70 -7.19 -4.48
CA TYR A 230 -6.37 -7.71 -4.77
C TYR A 230 -5.76 -8.42 -3.56
N THR A 231 -4.90 -9.39 -3.85
CA THR A 231 -3.91 -9.95 -2.93
C THR A 231 -2.73 -10.47 -3.76
N THR A 232 -1.51 -10.55 -3.22
CA THR A 232 -0.37 -11.00 -4.02
C THR A 232 -0.53 -12.42 -4.56
N SER A 233 -0.91 -13.38 -3.71
CA SER A 233 -1.04 -14.77 -4.13
C SER A 233 -2.05 -15.50 -3.26
N PRO A 234 -2.86 -16.41 -3.83
CA PRO A 234 -3.73 -17.27 -3.04
C PRO A 234 -2.95 -18.22 -2.13
N HIS A 235 -1.65 -18.41 -2.35
CA HIS A 235 -0.80 -19.36 -1.62
C HIS A 235 0.00 -18.72 -0.48
N LEU A 236 -0.15 -17.41 -0.23
CA LEU A 236 0.49 -16.72 0.89
C LEU A 236 -0.40 -16.67 2.15
N PHE A 237 -1.46 -17.48 2.15
CA PHE A 237 -2.33 -17.67 3.30
C PHE A 237 -2.19 -19.09 3.80
N GLU A 238 -2.09 -19.26 5.12
CA GLU A 238 -1.95 -20.56 5.76
C GLU A 238 -2.90 -20.67 6.96
N GLY A 239 -3.38 -21.87 7.25
CA GLY A 239 -4.20 -22.17 8.43
C GLY A 239 -5.43 -21.26 8.55
N ASP A 240 -5.68 -20.74 9.75
CA ASP A 240 -6.83 -19.89 10.05
C ASP A 240 -6.89 -18.63 9.16
N ALA A 241 -5.73 -18.14 8.69
CA ALA A 241 -5.66 -16.96 7.84
C ALA A 241 -6.21 -17.22 6.43
N GLU A 242 -6.01 -18.43 5.90
CA GLU A 242 -6.60 -18.86 4.63
C GLU A 242 -8.13 -18.90 4.72
N ASP A 243 -8.65 -19.50 5.78
CA ASP A 243 -10.10 -19.56 6.04
C ASP A 243 -10.71 -18.16 6.18
N ALA A 244 -10.01 -17.24 6.84
CA ALA A 244 -10.44 -15.84 6.96
C ALA A 244 -10.45 -15.12 5.62
N PHE A 245 -9.39 -15.26 4.83
CA PHE A 245 -9.31 -14.69 3.49
C PHE A 245 -10.41 -15.22 2.57
N ILE A 246 -10.67 -16.54 2.56
CA ILE A 246 -11.70 -17.18 1.73
C ILE A 246 -13.09 -16.56 2.01
N ARG A 247 -13.42 -16.28 3.27
CA ARG A 247 -14.70 -15.64 3.65
C ARG A 247 -14.90 -14.25 3.04
N VAL A 248 -13.81 -13.50 2.85
CA VAL A 248 -13.85 -12.20 2.17
C VAL A 248 -13.88 -12.40 0.66
N ARG A 249 -12.96 -13.23 0.13
CA ARG A 249 -12.80 -13.54 -1.30
C ARG A 249 -14.11 -13.96 -1.96
N ASP A 250 -14.91 -14.78 -1.29
CA ASP A 250 -16.16 -15.31 -1.85
C ASP A 250 -17.32 -14.30 -1.81
N LYS A 251 -17.12 -13.14 -1.18
CA LYS A 251 -18.13 -12.07 -1.04
C LYS A 251 -17.83 -10.84 -1.88
N VAL A 252 -16.65 -10.74 -2.48
CA VAL A 252 -16.28 -9.61 -3.35
C VAL A 252 -16.81 -9.79 -4.76
N LYS A 253 -16.70 -8.75 -5.60
CA LYS A 253 -17.12 -8.83 -6.99
C LYS A 253 -16.22 -9.78 -7.79
N VAL A 254 -14.91 -9.57 -7.69
CA VAL A 254 -13.87 -10.37 -8.34
C VAL A 254 -12.59 -10.28 -7.49
N PRO A 255 -11.96 -11.42 -7.13
CA PRO A 255 -10.60 -11.45 -6.62
C PRO A 255 -9.57 -11.45 -7.77
N LEU A 256 -8.56 -10.58 -7.65
CA LEU A 256 -7.44 -10.41 -8.58
C LEU A 256 -6.11 -10.59 -7.83
N TYR A 257 -5.02 -10.85 -8.57
CA TYR A 257 -3.77 -11.32 -7.95
C TYR A 257 -2.49 -10.74 -8.56
N GLY A 258 -1.42 -10.76 -7.75
CA GLY A 258 -0.04 -10.86 -8.25
C GLY A 258 0.76 -9.58 -8.39
N CYS A 259 0.56 -8.54 -7.57
CA CYS A 259 1.33 -7.30 -7.74
C CYS A 259 1.65 -6.55 -6.44
N ASP A 260 1.77 -7.24 -5.30
CA ASP A 260 2.47 -6.72 -4.10
C ASP A 260 2.00 -5.28 -3.72
N CYS A 261 2.90 -4.36 -3.38
CA CYS A 261 2.58 -2.94 -3.08
C CYS A 261 1.80 -2.22 -4.19
N TYR A 262 1.94 -2.63 -5.45
CA TYR A 262 1.30 -1.97 -6.57
C TYR A 262 -0.23 -2.08 -6.49
N ALA A 263 -0.77 -3.13 -5.85
CA ALA A 263 -2.20 -3.22 -5.57
C ALA A 263 -2.70 -2.08 -4.65
N TYR A 264 -1.90 -1.74 -3.63
CA TYR A 264 -2.19 -0.64 -2.70
C TYR A 264 -2.04 0.73 -3.38
N ALA A 265 -1.06 0.87 -4.27
CA ALA A 265 -0.89 2.06 -5.11
C ALA A 265 -2.13 2.29 -6.01
N LEU A 266 -2.63 1.24 -6.66
CA LEU A 266 -3.86 1.28 -7.44
C LEU A 266 -5.10 1.58 -6.58
N LEU A 267 -5.14 1.08 -5.34
CA LEU A 267 -6.20 1.40 -4.38
C LEU A 267 -6.18 2.88 -4.02
N ALA A 268 -5.02 3.43 -3.67
CA ALA A 268 -4.85 4.86 -3.36
C ALA A 268 -5.26 5.76 -4.54
N SER A 269 -5.08 5.29 -5.78
CA SER A 269 -5.51 5.98 -7.00
C SER A 269 -6.98 5.73 -7.38
N GLY A 270 -7.74 4.96 -6.60
CA GLY A 270 -9.18 4.72 -6.83
C GLY A 270 -9.50 3.67 -7.90
N PHE A 271 -8.54 2.84 -8.30
CA PHE A 271 -8.75 1.77 -9.28
C PHE A 271 -9.10 0.41 -8.64
N VAL A 272 -8.69 0.21 -7.38
CA VAL A 272 -8.96 -0.98 -6.55
C VAL A 272 -9.76 -0.57 -5.32
N ASP A 273 -10.66 -1.45 -4.84
CA ASP A 273 -11.51 -1.15 -3.69
C ASP A 273 -11.00 -1.77 -2.39
N LEU A 274 -10.34 -2.92 -2.47
CA LEU A 274 -9.92 -3.72 -1.32
C LEU A 274 -8.62 -4.45 -1.62
N VAL A 275 -7.70 -4.47 -0.65
CA VAL A 275 -6.52 -5.34 -0.61
C VAL A 275 -6.51 -6.08 0.71
N VAL A 276 -6.28 -7.39 0.67
CA VAL A 276 -6.21 -8.25 1.87
C VAL A 276 -4.99 -9.16 1.75
N GLU A 277 -4.08 -9.08 2.71
CA GLU A 277 -2.84 -9.87 2.72
C GLU A 277 -2.51 -10.37 4.12
N SER A 278 -1.73 -11.45 4.16
CA SER A 278 -1.23 -12.08 5.38
C SER A 278 0.27 -12.25 5.25
N GLY A 279 0.99 -12.15 6.35
CA GLY A 279 2.42 -12.45 6.39
C GLY A 279 3.37 -11.27 6.16
N LEU A 280 2.86 -10.05 5.92
CA LEU A 280 3.67 -8.88 5.56
C LEU A 280 4.61 -8.45 6.68
N LYS A 281 5.84 -8.11 6.32
CA LYS A 281 6.83 -7.52 7.21
C LYS A 281 6.63 -6.00 7.35
N PRO A 282 7.20 -5.36 8.38
CA PRO A 282 7.03 -3.92 8.59
C PRO A 282 7.49 -3.07 7.41
N TYR A 283 8.57 -3.48 6.74
CA TYR A 283 9.09 -2.80 5.57
C TYR A 283 8.14 -2.90 4.35
N ASP A 284 7.30 -3.94 4.28
CA ASP A 284 6.29 -4.13 3.22
C ASP A 284 5.05 -3.22 3.38
N PHE A 285 4.72 -2.76 4.60
CA PHE A 285 3.46 -2.03 4.84
C PHE A 285 3.59 -0.61 5.41
N LEU A 286 4.68 -0.26 6.10
CA LEU A 286 4.75 1.02 6.81
C LEU A 286 4.70 2.23 5.86
N SER A 287 5.21 2.07 4.63
CA SER A 287 5.13 3.09 3.56
C SER A 287 3.71 3.24 3.01
N LEU A 288 2.91 2.18 3.06
CA LEU A 288 1.55 2.13 2.53
C LEU A 288 0.59 2.95 3.40
N VAL A 289 0.85 3.03 4.71
CA VAL A 289 -0.06 3.70 5.67
C VAL A 289 -0.28 5.18 5.30
N PRO A 290 0.75 6.04 5.21
CA PRO A 290 0.54 7.44 4.85
C PRO A 290 0.01 7.62 3.42
N VAL A 291 0.35 6.72 2.50
CA VAL A 291 -0.11 6.77 1.10
C VAL A 291 -1.61 6.52 1.01
N ILE A 292 -2.12 5.50 1.69
CA ILE A 292 -3.54 5.13 1.66
C ILE A 292 -4.38 6.12 2.47
N GLU A 293 -3.95 6.45 3.69
CA GLU A 293 -4.67 7.40 4.54
C GLU A 293 -4.72 8.80 3.89
N GLY A 294 -3.61 9.27 3.32
CA GLY A 294 -3.54 10.55 2.60
C GLY A 294 -4.37 10.58 1.31
N ALA A 295 -4.70 9.42 0.73
CA ALA A 295 -5.62 9.31 -0.40
C ALA A 295 -7.09 9.20 0.04
N GLY A 296 -7.37 9.17 1.34
CA GLY A 296 -8.72 9.05 1.92
C GLY A 296 -9.18 7.62 2.20
N GLY A 297 -8.29 6.63 2.04
CA GLY A 297 -8.57 5.21 2.32
C GLY A 297 -8.42 4.83 3.79
N SER A 298 -8.60 3.55 4.09
CA SER A 298 -8.40 2.96 5.41
C SER A 298 -7.49 1.73 5.31
N ILE A 299 -6.52 1.60 6.20
CA ILE A 299 -5.62 0.45 6.28
C ILE A 299 -5.39 0.07 7.75
N THR A 300 -5.56 -1.20 8.08
CA THR A 300 -5.49 -1.72 9.46
C THR A 300 -4.92 -3.14 9.47
N ASP A 301 -4.69 -3.68 10.66
CA ASP A 301 -4.64 -5.12 10.82
C ASP A 301 -6.04 -5.75 10.61
N TRP A 302 -6.13 -7.08 10.67
CA TRP A 302 -7.39 -7.82 10.50
C TRP A 302 -8.35 -7.75 11.68
N GLU A 303 -7.91 -7.24 12.84
CA GLU A 303 -8.79 -6.92 13.97
C GLU A 303 -9.36 -5.49 13.87
N GLY A 304 -8.83 -4.68 12.95
CA GLY A 304 -9.21 -3.29 12.76
C GLY A 304 -8.37 -2.30 13.58
N ASN A 305 -7.28 -2.75 14.22
CA ASN A 305 -6.36 -1.87 14.92
C ASN A 305 -5.42 -1.16 13.93
N LYS A 306 -4.87 -0.03 14.38
CA LYS A 306 -3.82 0.67 13.63
C LYS A 306 -2.61 -0.24 13.49
N LEU A 307 -2.07 -0.30 12.26
CA LEU A 307 -0.79 -0.95 12.03
C LEU A 307 0.31 -0.19 12.76
N HIS A 308 0.93 -0.87 13.71
CA HIS A 308 2.03 -0.33 14.50
C HIS A 308 3.08 -1.41 14.69
N TRP A 309 4.33 -1.07 14.39
CA TRP A 309 5.48 -1.90 14.69
C TRP A 309 6.49 -1.09 15.51
N PRO A 310 6.84 -1.54 16.73
CA PRO A 310 7.74 -0.81 17.60
C PRO A 310 9.17 -0.96 17.08
N VAL A 311 9.62 -0.04 16.23
CA VAL A 311 10.97 -0.07 15.65
C VAL A 311 12.04 0.34 16.66
N SER A 312 13.11 -0.46 16.74
CA SER A 312 14.28 -0.23 17.61
C SER A 312 15.45 -1.09 17.13
N SER A 313 16.62 -0.93 17.75
CA SER A 313 17.79 -1.78 17.50
C SER A 313 17.60 -3.25 17.87
N GLU A 314 16.60 -3.56 18.70
CA GLU A 314 16.32 -4.93 19.17
C GLU A 314 15.10 -5.55 18.49
N SER A 315 14.40 -4.78 17.65
CA SER A 315 13.15 -5.20 17.05
C SER A 315 13.37 -6.25 15.98
N GLN A 316 12.65 -7.37 16.10
CA GLN A 316 12.57 -8.36 15.04
C GLN A 316 11.35 -8.09 14.15
N PRO A 317 11.49 -8.15 12.81
CA PRO A 317 10.38 -7.92 11.90
C PRO A 317 9.40 -9.11 11.94
N THR A 318 8.38 -8.99 12.77
CA THR A 318 7.25 -9.93 12.83
C THR A 318 6.34 -9.74 11.61
N SER A 319 5.58 -10.78 11.28
CA SER A 319 4.61 -10.72 10.20
C SER A 319 3.26 -10.17 10.67
N PHE A 320 2.60 -9.43 9.80
CA PHE A 320 1.31 -8.77 10.03
C PHE A 320 0.29 -9.20 8.98
N ASN A 321 -0.96 -9.24 9.39
CA ASN A 321 -2.09 -9.40 8.48
C ASN A 321 -2.68 -8.03 8.21
N VAL A 322 -2.79 -7.64 6.95
CA VAL A 322 -3.16 -6.29 6.53
C VAL A 322 -4.44 -6.31 5.72
N VAL A 323 -5.32 -5.35 5.97
CA VAL A 323 -6.48 -5.06 5.12
C VAL A 323 -6.53 -3.57 4.83
N ALA A 324 -6.60 -3.22 3.55
CA ALA A 324 -6.77 -1.85 3.08
C ALA A 324 -7.99 -1.72 2.20
N ALA A 325 -8.76 -0.64 2.34
CA ALA A 325 -9.90 -0.35 1.49
C ALA A 325 -9.96 1.13 1.09
N GLY A 326 -10.49 1.40 -0.11
CA GLY A 326 -10.78 2.76 -0.56
C GLY A 326 -11.99 3.40 0.13
N ASP A 327 -12.84 2.60 0.78
CA ASP A 327 -14.05 3.08 1.45
C ASP A 327 -14.21 2.41 2.82
N SER A 328 -14.46 3.21 3.86
CA SER A 328 -14.59 2.72 5.25
C SER A 328 -15.76 1.74 5.42
N ARG A 329 -16.79 1.81 4.57
CA ARG A 329 -17.92 0.86 4.60
C ARG A 329 -17.51 -0.51 4.10
N VAL A 330 -16.68 -0.58 3.05
CA VAL A 330 -16.12 -1.84 2.54
C VAL A 330 -15.08 -2.38 3.51
N HIS A 331 -14.25 -1.50 4.10
CA HIS A 331 -13.32 -1.88 5.17
C HIS A 331 -14.02 -2.60 6.33
N GLY A 332 -15.07 -1.99 6.90
CA GLY A 332 -15.85 -2.59 7.98
C GLY A 332 -16.55 -3.90 7.59
N GLN A 333 -17.04 -4.00 6.34
CA GLN A 333 -17.61 -5.25 5.82
C GLN A 333 -16.55 -6.35 5.67
N ALA A 334 -15.33 -6.00 5.25
CA ALA A 334 -14.21 -6.93 5.13
C ALA A 334 -13.78 -7.44 6.51
N LEU A 335 -13.60 -6.56 7.51
CA LEU A 335 -13.31 -6.96 8.89
C LEU A 335 -14.38 -7.92 9.45
N ALA A 336 -15.66 -7.61 9.26
CA ALA A 336 -16.75 -8.48 9.68
C ALA A 336 -16.77 -9.85 8.98
N ALA A 337 -16.26 -9.93 7.74
CA ALA A 337 -16.13 -11.18 6.99
C ALA A 337 -14.87 -11.98 7.39
N LEU A 338 -13.75 -11.30 7.68
CA LEU A 338 -12.52 -11.90 8.18
C LEU A 338 -12.79 -12.64 9.49
N ARG A 339 -13.55 -12.06 10.42
CA ARG A 339 -13.82 -12.65 11.75
C ARG A 339 -12.53 -13.05 12.49
N TRP A 340 -11.48 -12.26 12.34
CA TRP A 340 -10.19 -12.51 12.97
C TRP A 340 -10.29 -12.27 14.49
N ARG A 341 -9.69 -13.16 15.27
CA ARG A 341 -9.70 -13.20 16.74
C ARG A 341 -8.42 -13.84 17.24
#